data_AF-A0A951LUC0-F1
#
_entry.id   AF-A0A951LUC0-F1
#
_cell.length_a   1.000
_cell.length_b   1.000
_cell.length_c   1.000
_cell.angle_alpha   90.00
_cell.angle_beta   90.00
_cell.angle_gamma   90.00
#
_symmetry.space_group_name_H-M   'P 1'
#
loop_
_entity.id
_entity.type
_entity.pdbx_description
1 polymer ?
#
loop_
_entity_poly.entity_id
_entity_poly.type
_entity_poly.pdbx_seq_one_letter_code
_entity_poly.pdbx_strand_id
1 'polypeptide(L)'
;TAFREVSDALVAHRKVREVRAQRELLVTTLQDRARLAYMRYNGGVSNLLEALDADRELFDAELSLAQSRRDELLTVVQLYKALGGGWQL
;
A
#
# COMPACT_ATOMS: atom_id res chain seq x y z
N THR A 1 -25.80 -8.87 13.95
CA THR A 1 -26.08 -10.17 13.29
C THR A 1 -24.73 -10.75 12.95
N ALA A 2 -24.23 -11.70 13.74
CA ALA A 2 -22.81 -12.11 13.69
C ALA A 2 -22.34 -12.56 12.30
N PHE A 3 -23.18 -13.29 11.54
CA PHE A 3 -22.83 -13.74 10.19
C PHE A 3 -22.63 -12.58 9.19
N ARG A 4 -23.45 -11.52 9.27
CA ARG A 4 -23.33 -10.35 8.40
C ARG A 4 -22.03 -9.59 8.69
N GLU A 5 -21.71 -9.40 9.97
CA GLU A 5 -20.49 -8.71 10.40
C GLU A 5 -19.22 -9.44 9.94
N VAL A 6 -19.20 -10.78 9.98
CA VAL A 6 -18.09 -11.58 9.44
C VAL A 6 -17.99 -11.46 7.91
N SER A 7 -19.11 -11.52 7.20
CA SER A 7 -19.14 -11.35 5.74
C SER A 7 -18.59 -9.98 5.33
N ASP A 8 -19.02 -8.92 6.01
CA ASP A 8 -18.57 -7.56 5.74
C ASP A 8 -17.05 -7.41 6.00
N ALA A 9 -16.55 -8.00 7.08
CA ALA A 9 -15.12 -8.00 7.41
C ALA A 9 -14.27 -8.74 6.35
N LEU A 10 -14.74 -9.89 5.85
CA LEU A 10 -14.07 -10.64 4.78
C LEU A 10 -14.02 -9.85 3.46
N VAL A 11 -15.12 -9.20 3.09
CA VAL A 11 -15.17 -8.35 1.89
C VAL A 11 -14.22 -7.16 2.03
N ALA A 12 -14.19 -6.52 3.21
CA ALA A 12 -13.27 -5.42 3.49
C ALA A 12 -11.81 -5.87 3.39
N HIS A 13 -11.45 -7.01 4.00
CA HIS A 13 -10.09 -7.57 3.93
C HIS A 13 -9.66 -7.80 2.47
N ARG A 14 -10.51 -8.43 1.65
CA ARG A 14 -10.20 -8.65 0.22
C ARG A 14 -9.95 -7.33 -0.52
N LYS A 15 -10.80 -6.33 -0.31
CA LYS A 15 -10.63 -5.01 -0.96
C LYS A 15 -9.33 -4.32 -0.54
N VAL A 16 -8.97 -4.38 0.74
CA VAL A 16 -7.70 -3.79 1.20
C VAL A 16 -6.50 -4.51 0.60
N ARG A 17 -6.56 -5.84 0.44
CA ARG A 17 -5.50 -6.60 -0.26
C ARG A 17 -5.33 -6.19 -1.72
N GLU A 18 -6.43 -5.97 -2.44
CA GLU A 18 -6.40 -5.48 -3.82
C GLU A 18 -5.76 -4.09 -3.90
N VAL A 19 -6.15 -3.17 -3.00
CA VAL A 19 -5.55 -1.82 -2.93
C VAL A 19 -4.06 -1.89 -2.62
N ARG A 20 -3.62 -2.73 -1.66
CA ARG A 20 -2.20 -2.93 -1.36
C ARG A 20 -1.43 -3.38 -2.59
N ALA A 21 -1.95 -4.36 -3.34
CA ALA A 21 -1.29 -4.87 -4.54
C ALA A 21 -1.09 -3.78 -5.61
N GLN A 22 -2.09 -2.91 -5.81
CA GLN A 22 -1.95 -1.77 -6.71
C GLN A 22 -0.91 -0.75 -6.22
N ARG A 23 -0.82 -0.51 -4.90
CA ARG A 23 0.22 0.35 -4.33
C ARG A 23 1.62 -0.24 -4.47
N GLU A 24 1.78 -1.56 -4.39
CA GLU A 24 3.07 -2.23 -4.65
C GLU A 24 3.52 -2.05 -6.10
N LEU A 25 2.59 -2.16 -7.04
CA LEU A 25 2.86 -1.86 -8.45
C LEU A 25 3.25 -0.39 -8.67
N LEU A 26 2.57 0.53 -8.00
CA LEU A 26 2.89 1.96 -8.07
C LEU A 26 4.30 2.25 -7.55
N VAL A 27 4.66 1.70 -6.38
CA VAL A 27 6.02 1.84 -5.82
C VAL A 27 7.06 1.33 -6.80
N THR A 28 6.85 0.14 -7.39
CA THR A 28 7.78 -0.43 -8.38
C THR A 28 7.94 0.48 -9.59
N THR A 29 6.83 1.03 -10.11
CA THR A 29 6.84 1.97 -11.23
C THR A 29 7.61 3.26 -10.90
N LEU A 30 7.43 3.77 -9.68
CA LEU A 30 8.09 5.01 -9.25
C LEU A 30 9.57 4.80 -8.93
N GLN A 31 9.98 3.61 -8.50
CA GLN A 31 11.39 3.23 -8.40
C GLN A 31 12.08 3.30 -9.77
N ASP A 32 11.44 2.76 -10.81
CA ASP A 32 11.95 2.87 -12.17
C ASP A 32 11.97 4.33 -12.67
N ARG A 33 10.92 5.12 -12.35
CA ARG A 33 10.89 6.55 -12.68
C ARG A 33 12.06 7.30 -12.03
N ALA A 34 12.30 7.12 -10.74
CA ALA A 34 13.40 7.75 -10.01
C ALA A 34 14.75 7.34 -10.63
N ARG A 35 14.96 6.04 -10.89
CA ARG A 35 16.15 5.54 -11.58
C ARG A 35 16.38 6.23 -12.92
N LEU A 36 15.35 6.33 -13.76
CA LEU A 36 15.45 6.99 -15.06
C LEU A 36 15.72 8.50 -14.94
N ALA A 37 15.15 9.18 -13.95
CA ALA A 37 15.39 10.59 -13.69
C ALA A 37 16.87 10.84 -13.33
N TYR A 38 17.45 10.03 -12.44
CA TYR A 38 18.88 10.10 -12.12
C TYR A 38 19.78 9.77 -13.32
N MET A 39 19.39 8.83 -14.18
CA MET A 39 20.13 8.56 -15.43
C MET A 39 20.15 9.80 -16.35
N ARG A 40 19.03 10.51 -16.48
CA ARG A 40 18.96 11.75 -17.28
C ARG A 40 19.75 12.89 -16.66
N TYR A 41 19.70 13.05 -15.34
CA TYR A 41 20.51 14.02 -14.61
C TYR A 41 22.00 13.77 -14.80
N ASN A 42 22.46 12.53 -14.58
CA ASN A 42 23.86 12.15 -14.76
C ASN A 42 24.33 12.29 -16.22
N GLY A 43 23.42 12.09 -17.18
CA GLY A 43 23.67 12.33 -18.60
C GLY A 43 23.62 13.81 -19.02
N GLY A 44 23.32 14.73 -18.11
CA GLY A 44 23.21 16.17 -18.39
C GLY A 44 21.97 16.56 -19.19
N VAL A 45 20.98 15.67 -19.32
CA VAL A 45 19.75 15.87 -20.12
C VAL A 45 18.62 16.49 -19.29
N SER A 46 18.71 16.38 -17.96
CA SER A 46 17.74 16.95 -17.01
C SER A 46 18.45 17.53 -15.78
N ASN A 47 17.73 18.33 -15.00
CA ASN A 47 18.23 18.94 -13.77
C ASN A 47 18.00 18.05 -12.53
N LEU A 48 18.71 18.33 -11.44
CA LEU A 48 18.61 17.56 -10.19
C LEU A 48 17.22 17.67 -9.53
N LEU A 49 16.50 18.76 -9.73
CA LEU A 49 15.18 18.95 -9.11
C LEU A 49 14.17 17.93 -9.64
N GLU A 50 14.22 17.55 -10.91
CA GLU A 50 13.35 16.50 -11.46
C GLU A 50 13.63 15.13 -10.84
N ALA A 51 14.90 14.82 -10.52
CA ALA A 51 15.24 13.57 -9.84
C ALA A 51 14.76 13.56 -8.38
N LEU A 52 14.91 14.68 -7.67
CA LEU A 52 14.41 14.83 -6.30
C LEU A 52 12.88 14.81 -6.23
N ASP A 53 12.19 15.33 -7.25
CA ASP A 53 10.74 15.23 -7.36
C ASP A 53 10.29 13.77 -7.56
N ALA A 54 11.02 13.00 -8.39
CA ALA A 54 10.76 11.57 -8.54
C ALA A 54 10.98 10.79 -7.22
N ASP A 55 12.01 11.13 -6.44
CA ASP A 55 12.22 10.55 -5.10
C ASP A 55 11.10 10.92 -4.13
N ARG A 56 10.63 12.18 -4.17
CA ARG A 56 9.51 12.63 -3.35
C ARG A 56 8.24 11.83 -3.66
N GLU A 57 7.89 11.68 -4.93
CA GLU A 57 6.74 10.89 -5.34
C GLU A 57 6.87 9.42 -4.92
N LEU A 58 8.07 8.83 -5.09
CA LEU A 58 8.35 7.46 -4.65
C LEU A 58 8.14 7.32 -3.14
N PHE A 59 8.67 8.24 -2.34
CA PHE A 59 8.54 8.22 -0.89
C PHE A 59 7.07 8.33 -0.45
N ASP A 60 6.29 9.22 -1.07
CA ASP A 60 4.85 9.35 -0.80
C ASP A 60 4.10 8.05 -1.12
N ALA A 61 4.47 7.35 -2.21
CA ALA A 61 3.90 6.06 -2.57
C ALA A 61 4.30 4.94 -1.60
N GLU A 62 5.55 4.90 -1.15
CA GLU A 62 6.03 3.94 -0.13
C GLU A 62 5.31 4.14 1.20
N LEU A 63 5.11 5.39 1.64
CA LEU A 63 4.34 5.71 2.83
C LEU A 63 2.88 5.25 2.68
N SER A 64 2.27 5.48 1.53
CA SER A 64 0.92 5.01 1.22
C SER A 64 0.84 3.47 1.23
N LEU A 65 1.84 2.78 0.68
CA LEU A 65 1.90 1.32 0.74
C LEU A 65 2.01 0.82 2.19
N ALA A 66 2.83 1.45 3.02
CA ALA A 66 2.96 1.12 4.43
C ALA A 66 1.62 1.27 5.18
N GLN A 67 0.87 2.34 4.90
CA GLN A 67 -0.47 2.54 5.44
C GLN A 67 -1.45 1.44 4.98
N SER A 68 -1.42 1.04 3.71
CA SER A 68 -2.25 -0.08 3.22
C SER A 68 -1.93 -1.40 3.90
N ARG A 69 -0.64 -1.69 4.14
CA ARG A 69 -0.21 -2.89 4.88
C ARG A 69 -0.74 -2.86 6.32
N ARG A 70 -0.68 -1.70 6.98
CA ARG A 70 -1.27 -1.51 8.31
C ARG A 70 -2.78 -1.76 8.29
N ASP A 71 -3.48 -1.19 7.32
CA ASP A 71 -4.93 -1.32 7.22
C ASP A 71 -5.35 -2.78 6.92
N GLU A 72 -4.57 -3.52 6.13
CA GLU A 72 -4.76 -4.96 5.92
C GLU A 72 -4.67 -5.73 7.24
N LEU A 73 -3.66 -5.47 8.06
CA LEU A 73 -3.51 -6.10 9.37
C LEU A 73 -4.69 -5.75 10.31
N LEU A 74 -5.17 -4.51 10.27
CA LEU A 74 -6.34 -4.11 11.06
C LEU A 74 -7.60 -4.88 10.65
N THR A 75 -7.78 -5.18 9.36
CA THR A 75 -8.93 -6.00 8.91
C THR A 75 -8.86 -7.43 9.46
N VAL A 76 -7.67 -8.01 9.65
CA VAL A 76 -7.50 -9.32 10.29
C VAL A 76 -7.91 -9.27 11.76
N VAL A 77 -7.53 -8.21 12.48
CA VAL A 77 -7.94 -8.00 13.88
C VAL A 77 -9.46 -7.84 13.99
N GLN A 78 -10.08 -7.11 13.05
CA GLN A 78 -11.54 -6.96 13.01
C GLN A 78 -12.24 -8.28 12.74
N LEU A 79 -11.73 -9.08 11.79
CA LEU A 79 -12.25 -10.41 11.50
C LEU A 79 -12.15 -11.32 12.73
N TYR A 80 -11.02 -11.31 13.45
CA TYR A 80 -10.85 -12.06 14.69
C TYR A 80 -11.90 -11.68 15.74
N LYS A 81 -12.17 -10.37 15.91
CA LYS A 81 -13.22 -9.90 16.82
C LYS A 81 -14.61 -10.33 16.37
N ALA A 82 -14.93 -10.20 15.08
CA ALA A 82 -16.23 -10.58 14.51
C ALA A 82 -16.52 -12.08 14.60
N LEU A 83 -15.48 -12.92 14.54
CA LEU A 83 -15.56 -14.37 14.74
C LEU A 83 -15.72 -14.78 16.21
N GLY A 84 -15.85 -13.81 17.13
CA GLY A 84 -16.02 -14.08 18.54
C GLY A 84 -14.70 -14.22 19.30
N GLY A 85 -13.61 -13.58 18.86
CA GLY A 85 -12.48 -13.22 19.72
C GLY A 85 -11.74 -14.35 20.47
N GLY A 86 -11.94 -15.61 20.10
CA GLY A 86 -11.42 -16.78 20.84
C GLY A 86 -12.35 -17.36 21.91
N TRP A 87 -13.62 -16.96 21.97
CA TRP A 87 -14.61 -17.57 22.86
C TRP A 87 -14.87 -19.02 22.44
N GLN A 88 -14.19 -19.94 23.15
CA GLN A 88 -14.72 -21.26 23.45
C GLN A 88 -16.15 -21.08 23.98
N LEU A 89 -17.11 -21.64 23.27
CA LEU A 89 -18.37 -22.07 23.88
C LEU A 89 -18.09 -23.26 24.81
#